data_AF-A0A223P3M2-F1
#
_entry.id   AF-A0A223P3M2-F1
#
_cell.length_a   1.000
_cell.length_b   1.000
_cell.length_c   1.000
_cell.angle_alpha   90.00
_cell.angle_beta   90.00
_cell.angle_gamma   90.00
#
_symmetry.space_group_name_H-M   'P 1'
#
loop_
_entity.id
_entity.type
_entity.pdbx_description
1 polymer ?
#
loop_
_entity_poly.entity_id
_entity_poly.type
_entity_poly.pdbx_seq_one_letter_code
_entity_poly.pdbx_strand_id
1 'polypeptide(L)'
;MHDRACLGDRSNAYSLDKIEIHEHATVAQEVYICTGTHDFTQPAKNLITSPVIIGAHAFIGARAFIMPGVTIGKHAIIGACSVVTKNVLAHTVVKGNPAK
;
A
#
# COMPACT_ATOMS: atom_id res chain seq x y z
N MET A 1 13.28 1.30 2.25
CA MET A 1 13.12 1.91 0.92
C MET A 1 14.34 1.58 0.09
N HIS A 2 14.16 1.27 -1.18
CA HIS A 2 15.24 0.94 -2.13
C HIS A 2 15.66 2.17 -2.96
N ASP A 3 16.60 1.99 -3.89
CA ASP A 3 17.17 3.07 -4.71
C ASP A 3 16.10 3.95 -5.37
N ARG A 4 16.18 5.27 -5.16
CA ARG A 4 15.27 6.26 -5.76
C ARG A 4 13.78 5.99 -5.53
N ALA A 5 13.43 5.22 -4.50
CA ALA A 5 12.06 5.12 -4.01
C ALA A 5 11.65 6.45 -3.34
N CYS A 6 10.39 6.85 -3.52
CA CYS A 6 9.86 8.11 -2.99
C CYS A 6 8.68 7.86 -2.05
N LEU A 7 8.65 8.61 -0.94
CA LEU A 7 7.52 8.70 -0.03
C LEU A 7 7.07 10.16 0.03
N GLY A 8 5.88 10.44 -0.50
CA GLY A 8 5.34 11.78 -0.64
C GLY A 8 4.96 12.41 0.70
N ASP A 9 4.89 13.74 0.70
CA ASP A 9 4.54 14.55 1.87
C ASP A 9 3.25 14.08 2.56
N ARG A 10 3.22 14.14 3.89
CA ARG A 10 2.11 13.69 4.76
C ARG A 10 1.63 12.24 4.56
N SER A 11 2.41 11.38 3.90
CA SER A 11 2.08 9.95 3.86
C SER A 11 2.17 9.32 5.24
N ASN A 12 1.25 8.41 5.56
CA ASN A 12 1.24 7.65 6.80
C ASN A 12 1.79 6.25 6.54
N ALA A 13 2.94 5.94 7.11
CA ALA A 13 3.54 4.61 7.09
C ALA A 13 3.23 3.89 8.42
N TYR A 14 2.01 3.35 8.55
CA TYR A 14 1.60 2.60 9.73
C TYR A 14 2.25 1.20 9.70
N SER A 15 3.44 1.13 10.31
CA SER A 15 4.46 0.08 10.13
C SER A 15 4.55 -0.86 11.34
N LEU A 16 3.40 -1.44 11.73
CA LEU A 16 3.39 -2.57 12.68
C LEU A 16 4.02 -3.85 12.10
N ASP A 17 4.21 -3.90 10.78
CA ASP A 17 4.94 -4.91 10.01
C ASP A 17 5.82 -4.21 8.96
N LYS A 18 6.58 -5.00 8.19
CA LYS A 18 7.45 -4.49 7.13
C LYS A 18 6.64 -3.77 6.03
N ILE A 19 7.03 -2.53 5.75
CA ILE A 19 6.68 -1.82 4.52
C ILE A 19 7.91 -1.82 3.62
N GLU A 20 7.81 -2.45 2.45
CA GLU A 20 8.89 -2.51 1.47
C GLU A 20 8.50 -1.72 0.22
N ILE A 21 9.29 -0.69 -0.09
CA ILE A 21 9.11 0.17 -1.27
C ILE A 21 10.33 -0.01 -2.16
N HIS A 22 10.14 -0.68 -3.29
CA HIS A 22 11.19 -1.06 -4.25
C HIS A 22 11.67 0.13 -5.08
N GLU A 23 12.73 -0.12 -5.85
CA GLU A 23 13.44 0.89 -6.60
C GLU A 23 12.52 1.68 -7.53
N HIS A 24 12.74 2.99 -7.59
CA HIS A 24 11.96 3.92 -8.41
C HIS A 24 10.44 3.96 -8.17
N ALA A 25 9.92 3.27 -7.16
CA ALA A 25 8.51 3.35 -6.85
C ALA A 25 8.19 4.73 -6.25
N THR A 26 7.05 5.29 -6.64
CA THR A 26 6.57 6.59 -6.14
C THR A 26 5.32 6.40 -5.32
N VAL A 27 5.39 6.78 -4.06
CA VAL A 27 4.21 6.99 -3.21
C VAL A 27 3.90 8.49 -3.20
N ALA A 28 2.77 8.89 -3.75
CA ALA A 28 2.36 10.31 -3.78
C ALA A 28 1.95 10.82 -2.39
N GLN A 29 1.58 12.09 -2.29
CA GLN A 29 1.24 12.72 -1.01
C GLN A 29 0.03 12.06 -0.32
N GLU A 30 0.04 12.10 1.01
CA GLU A 30 -1.07 11.70 1.89
C GLU A 30 -1.54 10.24 1.71
N VAL A 31 -0.72 9.38 1.11
CA VAL A 31 -1.02 7.94 1.02
C VAL A 31 -0.98 7.33 2.41
N TYR A 32 -1.93 6.44 2.70
CA TYR A 32 -1.94 5.65 3.92
C TYR A 32 -1.53 4.22 3.61
N ILE A 33 -0.39 3.79 4.13
CA ILE A 33 0.11 2.42 4.03
C ILE A 33 -0.12 1.74 5.38
N CYS A 34 -1.01 0.75 5.42
CA CYS A 34 -1.42 0.08 6.64
C CYS A 34 -0.89 -1.35 6.67
N THR A 35 -0.12 -1.72 7.69
CA THR A 35 0.34 -3.12 7.88
C THR A 35 -0.32 -3.81 9.07
N GLY A 36 -1.28 -3.18 9.74
CA GLY A 36 -1.89 -3.69 10.97
C GLY A 36 -3.41 -3.59 10.98
N THR A 37 -4.06 -4.59 11.57
CA THR A 37 -5.51 -4.62 11.85
C THR A 37 -5.77 -5.52 13.05
N HIS A 38 -7.03 -5.89 13.30
CA HIS A 38 -7.42 -6.76 14.40
C HIS A 38 -8.23 -7.96 13.93
N ASP A 39 -8.12 -9.07 14.64
CA ASP A 39 -8.99 -10.22 14.46
C ASP A 39 -10.37 -9.93 15.08
N PHE A 40 -11.33 -9.56 14.23
CA PHE A 40 -12.69 -9.27 14.67
C PHE A 40 -13.52 -10.52 15.01
N THR A 41 -12.98 -11.73 14.79
CA THR A 41 -13.65 -12.97 15.20
C THR A 41 -13.42 -13.32 16.68
N GLN A 42 -12.48 -12.64 17.34
CA GLN A 42 -12.14 -12.84 18.75
C GLN A 42 -12.58 -11.65 19.62
N PRO A 43 -13.17 -11.87 20.82
CA PRO A 43 -13.55 -10.78 21.72
C PRO A 43 -12.39 -9.86 22.10
N ALA A 44 -11.18 -10.42 22.23
CA ALA A 44 -9.97 -9.68 22.55
C ALA A 44 -9.47 -8.78 21.41
N LYS A 45 -9.97 -8.95 20.17
CA LYS A 45 -9.54 -8.19 18.98
C LYS A 45 -8.02 -8.20 18.84
N ASN A 46 -7.43 -9.40 18.86
CA ASN A 46 -5.98 -9.56 18.81
C ASN A 46 -5.39 -8.85 17.58
N LEU A 47 -4.21 -8.25 17.76
CA LEU A 47 -3.49 -7.59 16.67
C LEU A 47 -3.14 -8.60 15.57
N ILE A 48 -3.42 -8.24 14.31
CA ILE A 48 -2.96 -8.92 13.11
C ILE A 48 -2.02 -7.95 12.38
N THR A 49 -0.84 -8.41 12.02
CA THR A 49 0.07 -7.66 11.17
C THR A 49 0.30 -8.41 9.87
N SER A 50 0.52 -7.69 8.77
CA SER A 50 0.91 -8.27 7.50
C SER A 50 1.70 -7.26 6.67
N PRO A 51 2.79 -7.68 6.01
CA PRO A 51 3.66 -6.77 5.28
C PRO A 51 2.94 -6.17 4.08
N VAL A 52 3.39 -4.98 3.67
CA VAL A 52 2.99 -4.35 2.40
C VAL A 52 4.21 -4.21 1.51
N ILE A 53 4.06 -4.63 0.24
CA ILE A 53 5.13 -4.58 -0.75
C ILE A 53 4.69 -3.68 -1.91
N ILE A 54 5.46 -2.64 -2.20
CA ILE A 54 5.28 -1.77 -3.35
C ILE A 54 6.41 -2.08 -4.34
N GLY A 55 6.05 -2.70 -5.46
CA GLY A 55 6.99 -3.18 -6.47
C GLY A 55 7.68 -2.06 -7.25
N ALA A 56 8.78 -2.42 -7.93
CA ALA A 56 9.64 -1.44 -8.61
C ALA A 56 8.87 -0.64 -9.66
N HIS A 57 9.18 0.66 -9.76
CA HIS A 57 8.52 1.61 -10.66
C HIS A 57 6.98 1.72 -10.50
N ALA A 58 6.38 1.18 -9.43
CA ALA A 58 4.96 1.37 -9.17
C ALA A 58 4.65 2.82 -8.80
N PHE A 59 3.45 3.29 -9.11
CA PHE A 59 2.97 4.62 -8.75
C PHE A 59 1.72 4.51 -7.88
N ILE A 60 1.79 5.00 -6.66
CA ILE A 60 0.66 5.05 -5.74
C ILE A 60 0.11 6.47 -5.73
N GLY A 61 -1.09 6.66 -6.30
CA GLY A 61 -1.75 7.95 -6.40
C GLY A 61 -2.09 8.56 -5.04
N ALA A 62 -2.16 9.90 -5.02
CA ALA A 62 -2.34 10.67 -3.81
C ALA A 62 -3.56 10.22 -2.99
N ARG A 63 -3.45 10.20 -1.67
CA ARG A 63 -4.51 9.78 -0.74
C ARG A 63 -5.06 8.37 -0.97
N ALA A 64 -4.34 7.50 -1.69
CA ALA A 64 -4.69 6.09 -1.73
C ALA A 64 -4.49 5.44 -0.36
N PHE A 65 -5.31 4.43 -0.06
CA PHE A 65 -5.20 3.59 1.13
C PHE A 65 -4.81 2.18 0.71
N ILE A 66 -3.72 1.66 1.28
CA ILE A 66 -3.22 0.31 1.03
C ILE A 66 -3.47 -0.56 2.26
N MET A 67 -4.27 -1.61 2.12
CA MET A 67 -4.62 -2.52 3.20
C MET A 67 -3.45 -3.43 3.62
N PRO A 68 -3.47 -3.99 4.86
CA PRO A 68 -2.49 -4.97 5.31
C PRO A 68 -2.38 -6.17 4.37
N GLY A 69 -1.15 -6.65 4.15
CA GLY A 69 -0.89 -7.83 3.32
C GLY A 69 -0.90 -7.59 1.81
N VAL A 70 -1.15 -6.36 1.35
CA VAL A 70 -1.22 -6.05 -0.08
C VAL A 70 0.17 -5.98 -0.70
N THR A 71 0.32 -6.67 -1.85
CA THR A 71 1.44 -6.52 -2.77
C THR A 71 0.99 -5.77 -4.03
N ILE A 72 1.68 -4.67 -4.34
CA ILE A 72 1.53 -3.90 -5.57
C ILE A 72 2.62 -4.32 -6.54
N GLY A 73 2.24 -4.83 -7.71
CA GLY A 73 3.17 -5.33 -8.72
C GLY A 73 4.03 -4.24 -9.35
N LYS A 74 5.14 -4.67 -9.97
CA LYS A 74 6.05 -3.81 -10.74
C LYS A 74 5.28 -3.00 -11.79
N HIS A 75 5.61 -1.71 -11.94
CA HIS A 75 4.94 -0.79 -12.87
C HIS A 75 3.41 -0.63 -12.69
N ALA A 76 2.82 -1.13 -11.61
CA ALA A 76 1.40 -0.93 -11.38
C ALA A 76 1.09 0.52 -10.99
N ILE A 77 -0.08 1.02 -11.39
CA ILE A 77 -0.54 2.37 -11.09
C ILE A 77 -1.82 2.29 -10.26
N ILE A 78 -1.81 2.90 -9.09
CA ILE A 78 -2.98 3.07 -8.23
C ILE A 78 -3.52 4.48 -8.44
N GLY A 79 -4.79 4.59 -8.84
CA GLY A 79 -5.45 5.89 -8.97
C GLY A 79 -5.52 6.63 -7.62
N ALA A 80 -5.51 7.96 -7.66
CA ALA A 80 -5.68 8.77 -6.45
C ALA A 80 -6.97 8.40 -5.69
N CYS A 81 -6.95 8.51 -4.37
CA CYS A 81 -8.08 8.23 -3.47
C CYS A 81 -8.60 6.77 -3.50
N SER A 82 -7.84 5.85 -4.09
CA SER A 82 -8.28 4.44 -4.19
C SER A 82 -8.09 3.69 -2.87
N VAL A 83 -8.94 2.70 -2.62
CA VAL A 83 -8.80 1.77 -1.48
C VAL A 83 -8.42 0.41 -2.04
N VAL A 84 -7.15 0.04 -1.86
CA VAL A 84 -6.59 -1.20 -2.38
C VAL A 84 -6.74 -2.29 -1.33
N THR A 85 -7.66 -3.22 -1.59
CA THR A 85 -8.01 -4.31 -0.67
C THR A 85 -7.45 -5.67 -1.08
N LYS A 86 -6.81 -5.76 -2.25
CA LYS A 86 -6.24 -6.98 -2.83
C LYS A 86 -4.94 -6.67 -3.55
N ASN A 87 -4.13 -7.71 -3.77
CA ASN A 87 -2.92 -7.60 -4.57
C ASN A 87 -3.21 -7.06 -5.97
N VAL A 88 -2.30 -6.23 -6.46
CA VAL A 88 -2.40 -5.59 -7.78
C VAL A 88 -1.32 -6.18 -8.68
N LEU A 89 -1.71 -6.66 -9.86
CA LEU A 89 -0.79 -7.29 -10.79
C LEU A 89 0.18 -6.27 -11.39
N ALA A 90 1.37 -6.72 -11.79
CA ALA A 90 2.33 -5.89 -12.50
C ALA A 90 1.73 -5.33 -13.80
N HIS A 91 2.15 -4.12 -14.19
CA HIS A 91 1.71 -3.44 -15.42
C HIS A 91 0.19 -3.19 -15.51
N THR A 92 -0.52 -3.14 -14.39
CA THR A 92 -1.95 -2.82 -14.37
C THR A 92 -2.23 -1.44 -13.79
N VAL A 93 -3.37 -0.88 -14.14
CA VAL A 93 -3.89 0.35 -13.55
C VAL A 93 -5.18 0.00 -12.84
N VAL A 94 -5.26 0.26 -11.54
CA VAL A 94 -6.49 0.07 -10.76
C VAL A 94 -6.92 1.37 -10.09
N LYS A 95 -8.22 1.56 -9.90
CA LYS A 95 -8.75 2.73 -9.18
C LYS A 95 -10.08 2.45 -8.49
N GLY A 96 -10.43 3.31 -7.54
CA GLY A 96 -11.74 3.31 -6.87
C GLY A 96 -11.72 2.68 -5.49
N ASN A 97 -12.91 2.49 -4.92
CA ASN A 97 -13.12 1.92 -3.59
C ASN A 97 -14.27 0.89 -3.64
N PRO A 98 -13.97 -0.43 -3.63
CA PRO A 98 -12.62 -1.01 -3.69
C PRO A 98 -11.99 -0.81 -5.07
N ALA A 99 -10.66 -0.72 -5.12
CA ALA A 99 -9.91 -0.63 -6.36
C ALA A 99 -10.11 -1.89 -7.22
N LYS A 100 -10.31 -1.69 -8.54
CA LYS A 100 -10.47 -2.73 -9.55
C LYS A 100 -9.69 -2.39 -10.80
#